data_AF-A0A3B0QAK1-F1
#
_entry.id   AF-A0A3B0QAK1-F1
#
_cell.length_a   1.000
_cell.length_b   1.000
_cell.length_c   1.000
_cell.angle_alpha   90.00
_cell.angle_beta   90.00
_cell.angle_gamma   90.00
#
_symmetry.space_group_name_H-M   'P 1'
#
loop_
_entity.id
_entity.type
_entity.pdbx_description
1 polymer ?
#
loop_
_entity_poly.entity_id
_entity_poly.type
_entity_poly.pdbx_seq_one_letter_code
_entity_poly.pdbx_strand_id
1 'polypeptide(L)' 'MQNGFHPQNILRELNKRSLKDIQVSGKILSNFKKEGRVLYYVIDEAFLKEFELDSLRAALYVNELANIDDNSCW' A
#
# COMPACT_ATOMS: atom_id res chain seq x y z
N MET A 1 -12.43 29.15 5.76
CA MET A 1 -11.31 29.26 6.72
C MET A 1 -10.50 30.49 6.35
N GLN A 2 -10.43 31.48 7.24
CA GLN A 2 -9.86 32.82 6.98
C GLN A 2 -8.34 32.90 7.16
N ASN A 3 -7.66 31.78 7.45
CA ASN A 3 -6.23 31.69 7.74
C ASN A 3 -5.39 31.09 6.59
N GLY A 4 -5.96 30.92 5.39
CA GLY A 4 -5.28 30.29 4.24
C GLY A 4 -5.01 28.79 4.41
N PHE A 5 -5.38 28.21 5.55
CA PHE A 5 -5.30 26.79 5.82
C PHE A 5 -6.55 26.11 5.27
N HIS A 6 -6.35 25.24 4.29
CA HIS A 6 -7.41 24.45 3.66
C HIS A 6 -7.14 22.97 3.96
N PRO A 7 -7.72 22.41 5.04
CA PRO A 7 -7.56 21.01 5.43
C PRO A 7 -7.83 20.04 4.28
N GLN A 8 -8.78 20.37 3.40
CA GLN A 8 -9.10 19.56 2.23
C GLN A 8 -7.92 19.47 1.25
N ASN A 9 -7.16 20.56 1.06
CA ASN A 9 -5.98 20.55 0.19
C ASN A 9 -4.87 19.70 0.79
N ILE A 10 -4.64 19.82 2.09
CA ILE A 10 -3.64 19.00 2.80
C ILE A 10 -4.02 17.53 2.72
N LEU A 11 -5.27 17.19 3.01
CA LEU A 11 -5.76 15.82 2.91
C LEU A 11 -5.60 15.29 1.49
N ARG A 12 -5.88 16.10 0.47
CA ARG A 12 -5.70 15.71 -0.93
C ARG A 12 -4.23 15.44 -1.27
N GLU A 13 -3.32 16.33 -0.89
CA GLU A 13 -1.89 16.13 -1.20
C GLU A 13 -1.29 14.95 -0.40
N LEU A 14 -1.69 14.75 0.86
CA LEU A 14 -1.25 13.61 1.67
C LEU A 14 -1.78 12.26 1.16
N ASN A 15 -2.96 12.23 0.56
CA ASN A 15 -3.55 11.00 0.00
C ASN A 15 -3.26 10.80 -1.49
N LYS A 16 -2.44 11.66 -2.09
CA LYS A 16 -2.15 11.58 -3.52
C LYS A 16 -1.37 10.30 -3.81
N ARG A 17 -1.94 9.42 -4.64
CA ARG A 17 -1.30 8.21 -5.14
C ARG A 17 -0.92 8.37 -6.61
N SER A 18 0.20 7.80 -7.00
CA SER A 18 0.58 7.65 -8.40
C SER A 18 -0.14 6.44 -9.02
N LEU A 19 -0.18 6.37 -10.35
CA LEU A 19 -0.69 5.20 -11.06
C LEU A 19 0.08 3.93 -10.67
N LYS A 20 1.40 4.06 -10.48
CA LYS A 20 2.29 2.98 -10.08
C LYS A 20 1.90 2.44 -8.70
N ASP A 21 1.62 3.32 -7.73
CA ASP A 21 1.18 2.90 -6.40
C ASP A 21 -0.12 2.09 -6.48
N ILE A 22 -1.07 2.52 -7.32
CA ILE A 22 -2.33 1.80 -7.53
C ILE A 22 -2.09 0.41 -8.14
N GLN A 23 -1.18 0.28 -9.10
CA GLN A 23 -0.84 -0.99 -9.73
C GLN A 23 -0.16 -1.96 -8.75
N VAL A 24 0.76 -1.46 -7.93
CA VAL A 24 1.44 -2.24 -6.88
C VAL A 24 0.41 -2.74 -5.86
N SER A 25 -0.42 -1.84 -5.32
CA SER A 25 -1.53 -2.19 -4.42
C SER A 25 -2.43 -3.26 -5.03
N GLY A 26 -2.84 -3.08 -6.29
CA GLY A 26 -3.70 -4.03 -6.99
C GLY A 26 -3.07 -5.41 -7.13
N LYS A 27 -1.76 -5.48 -7.44
CA LYS A 27 -1.03 -6.75 -7.53
C LYS A 27 -0.98 -7.48 -6.19
N ILE A 28 -0.69 -6.77 -5.10
CA ILE A 28 -0.66 -7.31 -3.72
C ILE A 28 -2.05 -7.82 -3.34
N LEU A 29 -3.08 -6.99 -3.48
CA LEU A 29 -4.47 -7.31 -3.12
C LEU A 29 -5.06 -8.47 -3.94
N SER A 30 -4.56 -8.70 -5.15
CA SER A 30 -5.00 -9.82 -5.99
C SER A 30 -4.30 -11.14 -5.69
N ASN A 31 -3.18 -11.12 -4.96
CA ASN A 31 -2.28 -12.28 -4.83
C ASN A 31 -1.78 -12.54 -3.40
N PHE A 32 -2.34 -11.85 -2.39
CA PHE A 32 -2.02 -12.14 -0.99
C PHE A 32 -2.41 -13.57 -0.62
N LYS A 33 -1.72 -14.10 0.38
CA LYS A 33 -1.97 -15.41 0.96
C LYS A 33 -2.62 -15.23 2.32
N LYS A 34 -3.41 -16.22 2.70
CA LYS A 34 -4.02 -16.30 4.03
C LYS A 34 -3.60 -17.59 4.70
N GLU A 35 -3.12 -17.47 5.94
CA GLU A 35 -2.81 -18.60 6.81
C GLU A 35 -3.50 -18.38 8.17
N GLY A 36 -4.55 -19.15 8.44
CA GLY A 36 -5.41 -18.92 9.60
C GLY A 36 -6.02 -17.51 9.56
N ARG A 37 -5.60 -16.64 10.49
CA ARG A 37 -6.04 -15.23 10.59
C ARG A 37 -4.98 -14.24 10.09
N VAL A 38 -3.90 -14.69 9.46
CA VAL A 38 -2.83 -13.82 8.95
C VAL A 38 -2.94 -13.69 7.44
N LEU A 39 -3.00 -12.46 6.95
CA LEU A 39 -2.85 -12.11 5.54
C LEU A 39 -1.41 -11.66 5.30
N TYR A 40 -0.78 -12.16 4.25
CA TYR A 40 0.57 -11.75 3.90
C TYR A 40 0.84 -11.77 2.40
N TYR A 41 1.83 -11.00 1.97
CA TYR A 41 2.33 -11.01 0.61
C TYR A 41 3.85 -11.02 0.61
N VAL A 42 4.45 -11.94 -0.15
CA VAL A 42 5.90 -12.03 -0.26
C VAL A 42 6.36 -11.21 -1.45
N ILE A 43 7.07 -10.12 -1.19
CA ILE A 43 7.74 -9.32 -2.21
C ILE A 43 9.11 -9.94 -2.48
N ASP A 44 9.30 -10.51 -3.67
CA ASP A 44 10.56 -11.08 -4.13
C ASP A 44 11.32 -10.15 -5.09
N GLU A 45 12.50 -10.56 -5.53
CA GLU A 45 13.30 -9.76 -6.47
C GLU A 45 12.60 -9.53 -7.82
N ALA A 46 11.77 -10.46 -8.27
CA ALA A 46 11.07 -10.33 -9.54
C ALA A 46 10.01 -9.23 -9.45
N PHE A 47 9.28 -9.16 -8.34
CA PHE A 47 8.34 -8.08 -8.05
C PHE A 47 9.05 -6.72 -7.96
N LEU A 48 10.18 -6.65 -7.22
CA LEU A 48 10.96 -5.42 -7.11
C LEU A 48 11.44 -4.93 -8.49
N LYS A 49 11.83 -5.85 -9.38
CA LYS A 49 12.23 -5.52 -10.76
C LYS A 49 11.02 -5.12 -11.62
N GLU A 50 9.89 -5.84 -11.55
CA GLU A 50 8.64 -5.55 -12.28
C GLU A 50 8.16 -4.12 -12.00
N PHE A 51 8.24 -3.70 -10.74
CA PHE A 51 7.80 -2.36 -10.32
C PHE A 51 8.96 -1.39 -10.09
N GLU A 52 10.20 -1.70 -10.46
CA GLU A 52 11.37 -0.82 -10.24
C GLU A 52 11.39 -0.20 -8.81
N LEU A 53 11.22 -1.04 -7.80
CA LEU A 53 11.22 -0.67 -6.39
C LEU A 53 12.49 -1.16 -5.71
N ASP A 54 12.97 -0.39 -4.75
CA ASP A 54 13.89 -0.89 -3.73
C ASP A 54 13.12 -1.45 -2.54
N SER A 55 13.81 -2.16 -1.65
CA SER A 55 13.20 -2.78 -0.47
C SER A 55 12.57 -1.76 0.48
N LEU A 56 13.13 -0.55 0.57
CA LEU A 56 12.61 0.51 1.43
C LEU A 56 11.27 1.04 0.92
N ARG A 57 11.15 1.27 -0.39
CA ARG A 57 9.89 1.68 -1.04
C ARG A 57 8.85 0.58 -1.02
N ALA A 58 9.27 -0.68 -1.16
CA ALA A 58 8.37 -1.82 -1.05
C ALA A 58 7.76 -1.95 0.36
N ALA A 59 8.52 -1.63 1.41
CA ALA A 59 8.03 -1.67 2.79
C ALA A 59 6.86 -0.70 3.06
N LEU A 60 6.68 0.34 2.23
CA LEU A 60 5.55 1.28 2.34
C LEU A 60 4.20 0.61 2.09
N TYR A 61 4.17 -0.54 1.41
CA TYR A 61 2.95 -1.26 1.05
C TYR A 61 2.51 -2.31 2.08
N VAL A 62 3.20 -2.44 3.22
CA VAL A 62 2.84 -3.43 4.26
C VAL A 62 1.40 -3.27 4.76
N ASN A 63 0.90 -2.04 4.77
CA ASN A 63 -0.44 -1.73 5.25
C ASN A 63 -1.54 -1.95 4.20
N GLU A 64 -1.22 -2.38 2.98
CA GLU A 64 -2.26 -2.65 1.97
C GLU A 64 -3.16 -3.83 2.37
N LEU A 65 -2.68 -4.71 3.27
CA LEU A 65 -3.48 -5.81 3.84
C LEU A 65 -4.09 -5.46 5.21
N ALA A 66 -3.86 -4.26 5.73
CA ALA A 66 -4.40 -3.83 7.01
C ALA A 66 -5.92 -3.60 6.91
N ASN A 67 -6.62 -3.84 8.03
CA ASN A 67 -8.08 -3.61 8.15
C ASN A 67 -8.96 -4.43 7.18
N ILE A 68 -8.48 -5.60 6.73
CA ILE A 68 -9.28 -6.55 5.95
C ILE A 68 -9.90 -7.59 6.90
N ASP A 69 -11.20 -7.45 7.15
CA ASP A 69 -11.98 -8.24 8.11
C ASP A 69 -11.29 -8.33 9.50
N ASP A 70 -11.51 -9.43 10.22
CA ASP A 70 -10.88 -9.72 11.52
C ASP A 70 -9.56 -10.50 11.36
N ASN A 71 -8.70 -10.07 10.42
CA ASN A 71 -7.39 -10.67 10.16
C ASN A 71 -6.24 -9.75 10.59
N SER A 72 -5.10 -10.35 10.96
CA SER A 72 -3.82 -9.69 11.10
C SER A 72 -3.11 -9.60 9.74
N CYS A 73 -2.24 -8.61 9.55
CA CYS A 73 -1.40 -8.49 8.35
C CYS A 73 0.08 -8.67 8.70
N TRP A 74 0.84 -9.29 7.80
CA TRP A 74 2.29 -9.44 7.87
C TRP A 74 2.93 -9.19 6.50
#